data_AF-A0A653WHL2-F1
#
_entry.id   AF-A0A653WHL2-F1
#
_cell.length_a   1.000
_cell.length_b   1.000
_cell.length_c   1.000
_cell.angle_alpha   90.00
_cell.angle_beta   90.00
_cell.angle_gamma   90.00
#
_symmetry.space_group_name_H-M   'P 1'
#
loop_
_entity.id
_entity.type
_entity.pdbx_description
1 polymer ?
#
loop_
_entity_poly.entity_id
_entity_poly.type
_entity_poly.pdbx_seq_one_letter_code
_entity_poly.pdbx_strand_id
1 'polypeptide(L)'
;MMLTATPTPLPVATASGPEFLGVPLAVWAFGVSLLSFLIALSALCWQVTKHFLDGGRVKVYLNTAILYPEYMIATNRSGKHALKNEHPAEEVTRRGKALELAQLVVENPGRTAVTIYSPGLQFSGHGKKNHTVVPRMFETDGTFGPDEAITDTVVRLEPYARVTFLLDYWSSVPGLMKKAPKGYVDIRGRVSVAGRTNRPQRSSYRKRWRIRRGMYTAIEGSPDFTPLAVLWREMYIRLPKHDDELDVHPSHESLPTRRYAAGFLLDRAMSRFEERPEREELTEVLHELAKADGDKFPHFGLHLWEGYAALDRMEGHLTPWTDGLFTAAHSKKTSVQGNATDGDDKSRPKVESSDES
;
A
#
# COMPACT_ATOMS: atom_id res chain seq x y z
N MET A 1 -84.79 -60.71 50.09
CA MET A 1 -83.42 -61.13 49.76
C MET A 1 -83.11 -60.70 48.34
N MET A 2 -82.42 -59.58 48.16
CA MET A 2 -81.94 -59.08 46.86
C MET A 2 -80.48 -59.50 46.71
N LEU A 3 -80.18 -60.31 45.70
CA LEU A 3 -78.82 -60.72 45.34
C LEU A 3 -78.21 -59.66 44.42
N THR A 4 -77.31 -58.85 44.95
CA THR A 4 -76.45 -57.94 44.18
C THR A 4 -75.35 -58.75 43.48
N ALA A 5 -75.46 -58.92 42.17
CA ALA A 5 -74.41 -59.50 41.34
C ALA A 5 -73.33 -58.45 41.07
N THR A 6 -72.15 -58.64 41.66
CA THR A 6 -70.92 -57.88 41.36
C THR A 6 -70.43 -58.22 39.95
N PRO A 7 -70.20 -57.23 39.05
CA PRO A 7 -69.67 -57.49 37.72
C PRO A 7 -68.18 -57.86 37.80
N THR A 8 -67.85 -59.02 37.24
CA THR A 8 -66.48 -59.51 37.04
C THR A 8 -65.73 -58.58 36.08
N PRO A 9 -64.59 -57.98 36.46
CA PRO A 9 -63.81 -57.16 35.55
C PRO A 9 -63.23 -58.02 34.42
N LEU A 10 -63.47 -57.63 33.17
CA LEU A 10 -62.85 -58.24 32.01
C LEU A 10 -61.32 -58.09 32.10
N PRO A 11 -60.53 -59.10 31.68
CA PRO A 11 -59.08 -58.98 31.64
C PRO A 11 -58.71 -57.82 30.70
N VAL A 12 -58.02 -56.83 31.27
CA VAL A 12 -57.38 -55.77 30.50
C VAL A 12 -56.29 -56.44 29.67
N ALA A 13 -56.61 -56.76 28.42
CA ALA A 13 -55.60 -57.16 27.45
C ALA A 13 -54.67 -55.94 27.27
N THR A 14 -53.54 -55.95 27.96
CA THR A 14 -52.43 -55.04 27.70
C THR A 14 -51.93 -55.37 26.30
N ALA A 15 -52.48 -54.70 25.30
CA ALA A 15 -52.03 -54.77 23.93
C ALA A 15 -50.56 -54.34 23.91
N SER A 16 -49.65 -55.30 23.88
CA SER A 16 -48.24 -55.07 23.61
C SER A 16 -48.17 -54.41 22.24
N GLY A 17 -47.77 -53.13 22.22
CA GLY A 17 -47.61 -52.38 20.97
C GLY A 17 -46.66 -53.11 20.01
N PRO A 18 -46.67 -52.78 18.72
CA PRO A 18 -45.81 -53.43 17.74
C PRO A 18 -44.33 -53.31 18.16
N GLU A 19 -43.65 -54.44 18.24
CA GLU A 19 -42.22 -54.56 18.55
C GLU A 19 -41.45 -54.93 17.29
N PHE A 20 -40.27 -54.35 17.12
CA PHE A 20 -39.34 -54.70 16.04
C PHE A 20 -37.98 -55.04 16.67
N LEU A 21 -37.54 -56.29 16.50
CA LEU A 21 -36.32 -56.83 17.13
C LEU A 21 -36.31 -56.73 18.67
N GLY A 22 -37.44 -56.95 19.32
CA GLY A 22 -37.56 -56.92 20.79
C GLY A 22 -37.48 -55.53 21.42
N VAL A 23 -37.57 -54.47 20.61
CA VAL A 23 -37.63 -53.08 21.07
C VAL A 23 -38.95 -52.46 20.58
N PRO A 24 -39.68 -51.67 21.41
CA PRO A 24 -40.90 -51.01 20.99
C PRO A 24 -40.67 -50.13 19.76
N LEU A 25 -41.55 -50.22 18.76
CA LEU A 25 -41.47 -49.42 17.52
C LEU A 25 -41.35 -47.92 17.79
N ALA A 26 -41.93 -47.43 18.88
CA ALA A 26 -41.82 -46.05 19.33
C ALA A 26 -40.36 -45.60 19.59
N VAL A 27 -39.52 -46.49 20.14
CA VAL A 27 -38.10 -46.19 20.40
C VAL A 27 -37.32 -46.11 19.08
N TRP A 28 -37.62 -47.00 18.13
CA TRP A 28 -37.06 -46.93 16.78
C TRP A 28 -37.48 -45.67 16.03
N ALA A 29 -38.77 -45.33 16.06
CA ALA A 29 -39.28 -44.11 15.45
C ALA A 29 -38.64 -42.86 16.06
N PHE A 30 -38.46 -42.83 17.39
CA PHE A 30 -37.74 -41.77 18.07
C PHE A 30 -36.27 -41.70 17.66
N GLY A 31 -35.58 -42.84 17.59
CA GLY A 31 -34.18 -42.92 17.16
C GLY A 31 -33.99 -42.43 15.72
N VAL A 32 -34.85 -42.86 14.80
CA VAL A 32 -34.86 -42.41 13.40
C VAL A 32 -35.17 -40.91 13.33
N SER A 33 -36.18 -40.43 14.07
CA SER A 33 -36.55 -39.01 14.11
C SER A 33 -35.41 -38.14 14.63
N LEU A 34 -34.75 -38.56 15.72
CA LEU A 34 -33.59 -37.85 16.29
C LEU A 34 -32.42 -37.81 15.31
N LEU A 35 -32.13 -38.93 14.64
CA LEU A 35 -31.06 -38.99 13.63
C LEU A 35 -31.38 -38.08 12.44
N SER A 36 -32.61 -38.13 11.93
CA SER A 36 -33.07 -37.23 10.85
C SER A 36 -32.98 -35.76 11.26
N PHE A 37 -33.34 -35.43 12.49
CA PHE A 37 -33.22 -34.09 13.03
C PHE A 37 -31.76 -33.61 13.11
N LEU A 38 -30.84 -34.45 13.58
CA LEU A 38 -29.41 -34.12 13.66
C LEU A 38 -28.79 -33.91 12.27
N ILE A 39 -29.18 -34.73 11.29
CA ILE A 39 -28.75 -34.57 9.89
C ILE A 39 -29.28 -33.25 9.33
N ALA A 40 -30.56 -32.94 9.54
CA ALA A 40 -31.17 -31.68 9.09
C ALA A 40 -30.49 -30.46 9.73
N LEU A 41 -30.20 -30.51 11.04
CA LEU A 41 -29.50 -29.44 11.75
C LEU A 41 -28.07 -29.23 11.22
N SER A 42 -27.36 -30.33 10.94
CA SER A 42 -26.01 -30.28 10.35
C SER A 42 -26.04 -29.69 8.95
N ALA A 43 -27.01 -30.09 8.12
CA ALA A 43 -27.20 -29.55 6.78
C ALA A 43 -27.55 -28.05 6.80
N LEU A 44 -28.39 -27.61 7.74
CA LEU A 44 -28.71 -26.19 7.94
C LEU A 44 -27.47 -25.40 8.37
N CYS A 45 -26.71 -25.89 9.36
CA CYS A 45 -25.46 -25.26 9.78
C CYS A 45 -24.47 -25.15 8.61
N TRP A 46 -24.39 -26.18 7.76
CA TRP A 46 -23.57 -26.16 6.56
C TRP A 46 -24.05 -25.14 5.54
N GLN A 47 -25.35 -25.05 5.26
CA GLN A 47 -25.92 -24.06 4.34
C GLN A 47 -25.67 -22.63 4.81
N VAL A 48 -25.86 -22.35 6.10
CA VAL A 48 -25.58 -21.04 6.69
C VAL A 48 -24.08 -20.71 6.58
N THR A 49 -23.22 -21.66 6.92
CA THR A 49 -21.76 -21.50 6.80
C THR A 49 -21.36 -21.26 5.35
N LYS A 50 -21.90 -22.03 4.41
CA LYS A 50 -21.69 -21.89 2.98
C LYS A 50 -22.15 -20.53 2.48
N HIS A 51 -23.30 -20.03 2.91
CA HIS A 51 -23.78 -18.70 2.53
C HIS A 51 -22.80 -17.59 2.98
N PHE A 52 -22.26 -17.71 4.20
CA PHE A 52 -21.23 -16.77 4.68
C PHE A 52 -19.87 -16.92 3.95
N LEU A 53 -19.53 -18.12 3.50
CA LEU A 53 -18.33 -18.37 2.70
C LEU A 53 -18.53 -17.90 1.24
N ASP A 54 -19.69 -18.12 0.63
CA ASP A 54 -19.91 -17.79 -0.77
C ASP A 54 -20.12 -16.29 -0.99
N GLY A 55 -20.56 -15.55 0.02
CA GLY A 55 -20.75 -14.10 -0.05
C GLY A 55 -19.47 -13.28 -0.25
N GLY A 56 -19.65 -12.00 -0.58
CA GLY A 56 -18.56 -11.04 -0.73
C GLY A 56 -17.68 -10.95 0.52
N ARG A 57 -16.39 -11.23 0.35
CA ARG A 57 -15.37 -11.18 1.42
C ARG A 57 -14.28 -10.23 0.98
N VAL A 58 -13.78 -9.43 1.90
CA VAL A 58 -12.72 -8.45 1.59
C VAL A 58 -11.61 -8.65 2.60
N LYS A 59 -10.40 -8.91 2.10
CA LYS A 59 -9.17 -8.90 2.89
C LYS A 59 -8.37 -7.65 2.53
N VAL A 60 -7.79 -7.03 3.55
CA VAL A 60 -6.99 -5.83 3.41
C VAL A 60 -5.60 -6.12 3.94
N TYR A 61 -4.59 -5.78 3.17
CA TYR A 61 -3.19 -5.88 3.55
C TYR A 61 -2.55 -4.50 3.47
N LEU A 62 -1.65 -4.20 4.40
CA LEU A 62 -0.90 -2.96 4.43
C LEU A 62 0.58 -3.32 4.43
N ASN A 63 1.29 -2.93 3.38
CA ASN A 63 2.68 -3.25 3.11
C ASN A 63 3.47 -1.95 2.86
N THR A 64 4.76 -1.95 3.13
CA THR A 64 5.65 -0.84 2.74
C THR A 64 6.06 -1.06 1.30
N ALA A 65 6.07 -0.01 0.49
CA ALA A 65 6.51 -0.06 -0.89
C ALA A 65 7.43 1.11 -1.21
N ILE A 66 8.28 0.91 -2.22
CA ILE A 66 9.13 1.96 -2.77
C ILE A 66 8.75 2.12 -4.24
N LEU A 67 8.34 3.34 -4.58
CA LEU A 67 7.96 3.76 -5.93
C LEU A 67 9.12 4.56 -6.52
N TYR A 68 9.83 3.99 -7.48
CA TYR A 68 10.62 4.79 -8.42
C TYR A 68 9.62 5.42 -9.41
N PRO A 69 9.86 6.60 -10.00
CA PRO A 69 8.85 7.27 -10.81
C PRO A 69 8.20 6.30 -11.79
N GLU A 70 6.87 6.19 -11.66
CA GLU A 70 5.98 5.36 -12.48
C GLU A 70 6.01 3.84 -12.22
N TYR A 71 6.98 3.28 -11.48
CA TYR A 71 7.02 1.83 -11.20
C TYR A 71 7.52 1.46 -9.80
N MET A 72 6.94 0.38 -9.25
CA MET A 72 7.27 -0.10 -7.91
C MET A 72 8.54 -0.98 -7.94
N ILE A 73 9.60 -0.55 -7.26
CA ILE A 73 10.90 -1.27 -7.23
C ILE A 73 11.03 -2.23 -6.05
N ALA A 74 10.26 -2.01 -4.97
CA ALA A 74 10.28 -2.89 -3.82
C ALA A 74 8.96 -2.90 -3.07
N THR A 75 8.65 -4.03 -2.44
CA THR A 75 7.49 -4.19 -1.55
C THR A 75 7.80 -5.15 -0.42
N ASN A 76 7.52 -4.75 0.82
CA ASN A 76 7.51 -5.66 1.95
C ASN A 76 6.13 -6.29 2.17
N ARG A 77 5.90 -7.46 1.55
CA ARG A 77 4.64 -8.23 1.66
C ARG A 77 4.41 -8.89 3.04
N SER A 78 5.34 -8.80 3.98
CA SER A 78 5.14 -9.33 5.33
C SER A 78 4.04 -8.60 6.11
N GLY A 79 3.75 -7.36 5.69
CA GLY A 79 2.85 -6.41 6.35
C GLY A 79 3.47 -5.71 7.57
N LYS A 80 4.78 -5.92 7.80
CA LYS A 80 5.54 -5.11 8.75
C LYS A 80 5.89 -3.77 8.12
N HIS A 81 6.02 -2.74 8.96
CA HIS A 81 6.43 -1.40 8.54
C HIS A 81 7.87 -1.41 8.02
N ALA A 82 8.79 -1.99 8.79
CA ALA A 82 10.21 -2.09 8.45
C ALA A 82 10.49 -2.71 7.07
N LEU A 83 11.28 -2.04 6.22
CA LEU A 83 11.75 -2.53 4.94
C LEU A 83 13.26 -2.83 5.04
N LYS A 84 13.63 -4.08 4.76
CA LYS A 84 15.00 -4.60 4.76
C LYS A 84 15.42 -4.87 3.32
N ASN A 85 15.78 -3.80 2.59
CA ASN A 85 16.32 -3.95 1.24
C ASN A 85 17.22 -2.74 0.94
N GLU A 86 18.53 -2.96 0.93
CA GLU A 86 19.53 -1.89 0.85
C GLU A 86 19.47 -1.15 -0.49
N HIS A 87 19.31 -1.85 -1.62
CA HIS A 87 19.38 -1.21 -2.93
C HIS A 87 18.21 -0.25 -3.23
N PRO A 88 16.93 -0.65 -3.08
CA PRO A 88 15.80 0.28 -3.21
C PRO A 88 15.80 1.38 -2.13
N ALA A 89 16.38 1.12 -0.96
CA ALA A 89 16.50 2.12 0.08
C ALA A 89 17.45 3.26 -0.32
N GLU A 90 18.52 2.99 -1.05
CA GLU A 90 19.44 4.03 -1.55
C GLU A 90 18.76 4.97 -2.57
N GLU A 91 17.85 4.44 -3.39
CA GLU A 91 17.07 5.26 -4.34
C GLU A 91 16.16 6.27 -3.64
N VAL A 92 15.68 5.91 -2.44
CA VAL A 92 14.86 6.80 -1.59
C VAL A 92 15.74 7.78 -0.83
N THR A 93 16.78 7.29 -0.17
CA THR A 93 17.53 8.06 0.85
C THR A 93 18.64 8.90 0.25
N ARG A 94 19.48 8.33 -0.63
CA ARG A 94 20.67 8.99 -1.18
C ARG A 94 20.39 9.68 -2.49
N ARG A 95 19.75 8.98 -3.42
CA ARG A 95 19.54 9.52 -4.77
C ARG A 95 18.32 10.41 -4.85
N GLY A 96 17.39 10.29 -3.91
CA GLY A 96 16.15 11.06 -3.90
C GLY A 96 15.32 10.85 -5.16
N LYS A 97 15.40 9.67 -5.78
CA LYS A 97 14.67 9.37 -7.00
C LYS A 97 13.38 8.65 -6.71
N ALA A 98 13.35 7.81 -5.67
CA ALA A 98 12.20 7.01 -5.30
C ALA A 98 11.46 7.56 -4.06
N LEU A 99 10.21 7.15 -3.92
CA LEU A 99 9.31 7.50 -2.83
C LEU A 99 8.98 6.29 -1.98
N GLU A 100 9.04 6.47 -0.67
CA GLU A 100 8.55 5.48 0.28
C GLU A 100 7.05 5.68 0.53
N LEU A 101 6.26 4.66 0.19
CA LEU A 101 4.80 4.67 0.24
C LEU A 101 4.23 3.49 1.03
N ALA A 102 2.95 3.59 1.39
CA ALA A 102 2.18 2.48 1.92
C ALA A 102 1.38 1.83 0.79
N GLN A 103 1.65 0.56 0.52
CA GLN A 103 0.85 -0.25 -0.38
C GLN A 103 -0.34 -0.87 0.37
N LEU A 104 -1.54 -0.46 0.00
CA LEU A 104 -2.80 -1.04 0.46
C LEU A 104 -3.29 -2.04 -0.60
N VAL A 105 -3.27 -3.33 -0.29
CA VAL A 105 -3.81 -4.36 -1.17
C VAL A 105 -5.18 -4.78 -0.66
N VAL A 106 -6.18 -4.77 -1.55
CA VAL A 106 -7.53 -5.23 -1.25
C VAL A 106 -7.85 -6.42 -2.15
N GLU A 107 -8.22 -7.53 -1.53
CA GLU A 107 -8.49 -8.80 -2.20
C GLU A 107 -9.93 -9.23 -1.92
N ASN A 108 -10.62 -9.74 -2.94
CA ASN A 108 -11.90 -10.42 -2.79
C ASN A 108 -11.73 -11.94 -2.87
N PRO A 109 -11.45 -12.65 -1.75
CA PRO A 109 -11.38 -14.11 -1.78
C PRO A 109 -12.77 -14.79 -1.87
N GLY A 110 -13.85 -14.02 -1.95
CA GLY A 110 -15.21 -14.52 -2.06
C GLY A 110 -15.58 -14.90 -3.50
N ARG A 111 -16.74 -15.54 -3.65
CA ARG A 111 -17.29 -15.95 -4.96
C ARG A 111 -18.25 -14.94 -5.56
N THR A 112 -18.56 -13.86 -4.83
CA THR A 112 -19.42 -12.77 -5.29
C THR A 112 -18.60 -11.50 -5.43
N ALA A 113 -18.86 -10.73 -6.48
CA ALA A 113 -18.25 -9.42 -6.66
C ALA A 113 -18.59 -8.47 -5.50
N VAL A 114 -17.67 -7.57 -5.17
CA VAL A 114 -17.81 -6.60 -4.08
C VAL A 114 -17.38 -5.22 -4.54
N THR A 115 -18.16 -4.20 -4.21
CA THR A 115 -17.75 -2.81 -4.43
C THR A 115 -17.11 -2.27 -3.17
N ILE A 116 -15.88 -1.79 -3.30
CA ILE A 116 -15.13 -1.13 -2.24
C ILE A 116 -15.10 0.38 -2.50
N TYR A 117 -15.04 1.17 -1.43
CA TYR A 117 -14.90 2.62 -1.52
C TYR A 117 -14.06 3.21 -0.39
N SER A 118 -13.49 4.38 -0.66
CA SER A 118 -12.60 5.13 0.25
C SER A 118 -11.42 4.30 0.77
N PRO A 119 -10.55 3.79 -0.13
CA PRO A 119 -9.30 3.16 0.27
C PRO A 119 -8.45 4.18 1.04
N GLY A 120 -7.92 3.80 2.21
CA GLY A 120 -7.16 4.74 3.02
C GLY A 120 -6.54 4.12 4.26
N LEU A 121 -6.18 4.97 5.20
CA LEU A 121 -5.49 4.61 6.43
C LEU A 121 -6.33 4.99 7.66
N GLN A 122 -6.36 4.07 8.61
CA GLN A 122 -6.87 4.32 9.94
C GLN A 122 -5.69 4.56 10.90
N PHE A 123 -5.74 5.70 11.57
CA PHE A 123 -4.79 6.11 12.58
C PHE A 123 -5.40 6.00 13.99
N SER A 124 -4.59 5.56 14.93
CA SER A 124 -4.95 5.45 16.35
C SER A 124 -3.74 5.76 17.24
N GLY A 125 -3.95 5.92 18.55
CA GLY A 125 -2.86 6.27 19.48
C GLY A 125 -2.53 7.77 19.56
N HIS A 126 -3.07 8.59 18.66
CA HIS A 126 -2.83 10.04 18.62
C HIS A 126 -3.78 10.91 19.49
N GLY A 127 -4.39 10.31 20.53
CA GLY A 127 -5.25 11.01 21.49
C GLY A 127 -6.72 11.22 21.07
N LYS A 128 -7.10 11.05 19.80
CA LYS A 128 -8.50 11.04 19.35
C LYS A 128 -8.97 9.62 18.99
N LYS A 129 -10.28 9.39 19.03
CA LYS A 129 -10.88 8.11 18.63
C LYS A 129 -10.71 7.92 17.12
N ASN A 130 -9.96 6.89 16.72
CA ASN A 130 -9.87 6.29 15.38
C ASN A 130 -10.05 7.29 14.21
N HIS A 131 -9.04 8.10 13.94
CA HIS A 131 -9.04 9.00 12.78
C HIS A 131 -8.84 8.20 11.50
N THR A 132 -9.57 8.55 10.45
CA THR A 132 -9.43 7.95 9.13
C THR A 132 -9.05 9.04 8.15
N VAL A 133 -8.07 8.76 7.32
CA VAL A 133 -7.63 9.64 6.24
C VAL A 133 -7.56 8.79 4.99
N VAL A 134 -7.86 9.39 3.84
CA VAL A 134 -7.45 8.87 2.53
C VAL A 134 -6.24 9.72 2.16
N PRO A 135 -5.00 9.26 2.44
CA PRO A 135 -3.83 9.97 1.98
C PRO A 135 -3.82 10.03 0.46
N ARG A 136 -2.91 10.84 -0.07
CA ARG A 136 -2.77 10.95 -1.51
C ARG A 136 -2.38 9.59 -2.11
N MET A 137 -3.00 9.27 -3.25
CA MET A 137 -2.81 8.02 -3.98
C MET A 137 -1.84 8.21 -5.16
N PHE A 138 -1.11 7.15 -5.49
CA PHE A 138 -0.23 7.08 -6.65
C PHE A 138 -0.61 5.88 -7.51
N GLU A 139 -0.61 6.11 -8.80
CA GLU A 139 -0.69 5.05 -9.81
C GLU A 139 0.69 4.69 -10.33
N THR A 140 0.76 3.51 -10.93
CA THR A 140 1.96 3.00 -11.58
C THR A 140 1.68 2.84 -13.07
N ASP A 141 2.55 3.38 -13.93
CA ASP A 141 2.40 3.26 -15.37
C ASP A 141 3.12 1.99 -15.85
N GLY A 142 2.51 1.28 -16.80
CA GLY A 142 3.15 0.14 -17.48
C GLY A 142 3.37 -1.10 -16.62
N THR A 143 2.85 -1.16 -15.39
CA THR A 143 2.81 -2.40 -14.61
C THR A 143 1.51 -3.12 -14.89
N PHE A 144 1.60 -4.31 -15.48
CA PHE A 144 0.42 -5.13 -15.76
C PHE A 144 0.13 -6.09 -14.62
N GLY A 145 -1.15 -6.21 -14.27
CA GLY A 145 -1.66 -7.28 -13.41
C GLY A 145 -1.88 -6.87 -11.95
N PRO A 146 -1.87 -7.80 -11.00
CA PRO A 146 -2.44 -7.61 -9.67
C PRO A 146 -1.67 -6.63 -8.75
N ASP A 147 -0.48 -6.24 -9.15
CA ASP A 147 0.36 -5.28 -8.43
C ASP A 147 0.30 -3.86 -9.02
N GLU A 148 -0.45 -3.67 -10.12
CA GLU A 148 -0.78 -2.36 -10.67
C GLU A 148 -1.53 -1.53 -9.62
N ALA A 149 -0.99 -0.35 -9.33
CA ALA A 149 -1.58 0.59 -8.40
C ALA A 149 -2.51 1.54 -9.14
N ILE A 150 -3.74 1.69 -8.65
CA ILE A 150 -4.73 2.61 -9.21
C ILE A 150 -5.08 3.72 -8.20
N THR A 151 -5.70 4.79 -8.68
CA THR A 151 -6.15 5.94 -7.87
C THR A 151 -7.67 6.03 -7.69
N ASP A 152 -8.43 5.10 -8.28
CA ASP A 152 -9.89 5.08 -8.16
C ASP A 152 -10.36 4.94 -6.70
N THR A 153 -11.24 5.84 -6.29
CA THR A 153 -11.78 5.82 -4.92
C THR A 153 -12.92 4.81 -4.73
N VAL A 154 -13.51 4.32 -5.82
CA VAL A 154 -14.60 3.34 -5.85
C VAL A 154 -14.26 2.27 -6.88
N VAL A 155 -14.15 1.02 -6.44
CA VAL A 155 -13.71 -0.09 -7.30
C VAL A 155 -14.62 -1.28 -7.10
N ARG A 156 -15.06 -1.88 -8.21
CA ARG A 156 -15.75 -3.17 -8.20
C ARG A 156 -14.71 -4.28 -8.33
N LEU A 157 -14.59 -5.11 -7.30
CA LEU A 157 -13.74 -6.29 -7.28
C LEU A 157 -14.54 -7.52 -7.64
N GLU A 158 -14.19 -8.14 -8.77
CA GLU A 158 -14.71 -9.44 -9.16
C GLU A 158 -14.23 -10.57 -8.21
N PRO A 159 -14.84 -11.76 -8.24
CA PRO A 159 -14.40 -12.90 -7.45
C PRO A 159 -12.91 -13.22 -7.66
N TYR A 160 -12.18 -13.41 -6.56
CA TYR A 160 -10.74 -13.67 -6.53
C TYR A 160 -9.86 -12.54 -7.11
N ALA A 161 -10.45 -11.40 -7.47
CA ALA A 161 -9.71 -10.24 -7.92
C ALA A 161 -8.99 -9.56 -6.75
N ARG A 162 -7.94 -8.83 -7.09
CA ARG A 162 -7.22 -7.95 -6.16
C ARG A 162 -6.91 -6.62 -6.84
N VAL A 163 -6.87 -5.58 -6.03
CA VAL A 163 -6.50 -4.23 -6.42
C VAL A 163 -5.47 -3.69 -5.43
N THR A 164 -4.60 -2.83 -5.92
CA THR A 164 -3.52 -2.23 -5.14
C THR A 164 -3.67 -0.71 -5.18
N PHE A 165 -3.43 -0.06 -4.04
CA PHE A 165 -3.34 1.40 -3.92
C PHE A 165 -2.00 1.75 -3.28
N LEU A 166 -1.32 2.78 -3.77
CA LEU A 166 -0.13 3.33 -3.13
C LEU A 166 -0.49 4.64 -2.44
N LEU A 167 -0.20 4.76 -1.15
CA LEU A 167 -0.64 5.86 -0.29
C LEU A 167 0.57 6.55 0.35
N ASP A 168 0.69 7.87 0.21
CA ASP A 168 1.71 8.63 0.96
C ASP A 168 1.27 8.86 2.40
N TYR A 169 1.56 7.88 3.24
CA TYR A 169 1.19 7.90 4.65
C TYR A 169 1.98 8.93 5.48
N TRP A 170 3.18 9.31 5.05
CA TRP A 170 4.03 10.25 5.77
C TRP A 170 3.49 11.67 5.72
N SER A 171 2.74 12.08 4.69
CA SER A 171 2.01 13.37 4.70
C SER A 171 1.11 13.55 5.93
N SER A 172 0.57 12.45 6.47
CA SER A 172 -0.39 12.48 7.59
C SER A 172 0.27 12.28 8.96
N VAL A 173 1.40 11.59 9.02
CA VAL A 173 2.02 11.16 10.29
C VAL A 173 2.48 12.33 11.17
N PRO A 174 3.22 13.36 10.69
CA PRO A 174 3.72 14.45 11.53
C PRO A 174 2.61 15.20 12.28
N GLY A 175 1.53 15.55 11.57
CA GLY A 175 0.39 16.26 12.17
C GLY A 175 -0.33 15.44 13.25
N LEU A 176 -0.38 14.12 13.09
CA LEU A 176 -0.95 13.20 14.08
C LEU A 176 0.02 12.94 15.24
N MET A 177 1.32 12.84 14.97
CA MET A 177 2.36 12.61 15.97
C MET A 177 2.47 13.77 16.97
N LYS A 178 2.32 15.02 16.50
CA LYS A 178 2.27 16.21 17.38
C LYS A 178 1.16 16.11 18.44
N LYS A 179 0.07 15.42 18.11
CA LYS A 179 -1.11 15.24 18.99
C LYS A 179 -1.05 13.95 19.80
N ALA A 180 -0.02 13.11 19.61
CA ALA A 180 0.04 11.78 20.20
C ALA A 180 0.59 11.83 21.65
N PRO A 181 -0.24 11.58 22.68
CA PRO A 181 0.18 11.71 24.08
C PRO A 181 1.24 10.66 24.46
N LYS A 182 1.21 9.49 23.82
CA LYS A 182 2.16 8.40 24.07
C LYS A 182 3.39 8.43 23.15
N GLY A 183 3.53 9.46 22.32
CA GLY A 183 4.65 9.57 21.38
C GLY A 183 4.67 8.51 20.27
N TYR A 184 3.53 7.88 19.97
CA TYR A 184 3.40 6.96 18.85
C TYR A 184 2.02 7.04 18.18
N VAL A 185 1.96 6.63 16.91
CA VAL A 185 0.74 6.50 16.12
C VAL A 185 0.69 5.09 15.53
N ASP A 186 -0.43 4.41 15.73
CA ASP A 186 -0.68 3.08 15.16
C ASP A 186 -1.47 3.24 13.84
N ILE A 187 -0.98 2.65 12.74
CA ILE A 187 -1.54 2.76 11.39
C ILE A 187 -2.06 1.39 10.91
N ARG A 188 -3.23 1.38 10.28
CA ARG A 188 -3.82 0.21 9.61
C ARG A 188 -4.42 0.60 8.26
N GLY A 189 -4.38 -0.31 7.31
CA GLY A 189 -5.13 -0.16 6.07
C GLY A 189 -6.63 -0.23 6.35
N ARG A 190 -7.42 0.56 5.62
CA ARG A 190 -8.87 0.64 5.78
C ARG A 190 -9.53 0.74 4.41
N VAL A 191 -10.63 0.02 4.25
CA VAL A 191 -11.55 0.19 3.12
C VAL A 191 -12.98 0.02 3.59
N SER A 192 -13.91 0.69 2.93
CA SER A 192 -15.34 0.51 3.17
C SER A 192 -15.91 -0.39 2.08
N VAL A 193 -16.92 -1.21 2.42
CA VAL A 193 -17.53 -2.16 1.47
C VAL A 193 -19.00 -1.79 1.31
N ALA A 194 -19.49 -1.74 0.07
CA ALA A 194 -20.89 -1.46 -0.22
C ALA A 194 -21.81 -2.47 0.51
N GLY A 195 -22.91 -1.98 1.08
CA GLY A 195 -23.80 -2.78 1.93
C GLY A 195 -23.25 -3.12 3.33
N ARG A 196 -22.01 -2.73 3.67
CA ARG A 196 -21.39 -2.92 5.01
C ARG A 196 -20.82 -1.61 5.56
N THR A 197 -21.58 -0.52 5.44
CA THR A 197 -21.19 0.84 5.84
C THR A 197 -20.72 0.94 7.30
N ASN A 198 -21.38 0.22 8.22
CA ASN A 198 -21.09 0.27 9.65
C ASN A 198 -19.83 -0.51 10.09
N ARG A 199 -19.25 -1.34 9.21
CA ARG A 199 -18.12 -2.24 9.53
C ARG A 199 -17.05 -2.18 8.45
N PRO A 200 -16.25 -1.09 8.40
CA PRO A 200 -15.16 -0.99 7.44
C PRO A 200 -14.15 -2.13 7.65
N GLN A 201 -13.65 -2.67 6.55
CA GLN A 201 -12.63 -3.71 6.56
C GLN A 201 -11.26 -3.08 6.77
N ARG A 202 -10.41 -3.78 7.53
CA ARG A 202 -9.14 -3.24 8.00
C ARG A 202 -8.07 -4.30 7.90
N SER A 203 -6.82 -3.87 7.69
CA SER A 203 -5.69 -4.77 7.78
C SER A 203 -5.56 -5.37 9.18
N SER A 204 -4.96 -6.56 9.30
CA SER A 204 -4.86 -7.28 10.58
C SER A 204 -4.28 -6.42 11.70
N TYR A 205 -4.91 -6.43 12.89
CA TYR A 205 -4.43 -5.67 14.05
C TYR A 205 -3.05 -6.13 14.54
N ARG A 206 -2.70 -7.41 14.31
CA ARG A 206 -1.38 -7.98 14.62
C ARG A 206 -0.27 -7.44 13.71
N LYS A 207 -0.63 -6.98 12.51
CA LYS A 207 0.27 -6.38 11.51
C LYS A 207 0.09 -4.87 11.39
N ARG A 208 -0.43 -4.22 12.44
CA ARG A 208 -0.52 -2.75 12.46
C ARG A 208 0.89 -2.16 12.51
N TRP A 209 1.08 -1.03 11.86
CA TRP A 209 2.34 -0.31 11.98
C TRP A 209 2.29 0.57 13.20
N ARG A 210 3.40 0.66 13.93
CA ARG A 210 3.55 1.54 15.07
C ARG A 210 4.69 2.49 14.79
N ILE A 211 4.35 3.72 14.43
CA ILE A 211 5.32 4.78 14.17
C ILE A 211 5.56 5.50 15.48
N ARG A 212 6.80 5.56 15.95
CA ARG A 212 7.22 6.28 17.16
C ARG A 212 7.77 7.65 16.78
N ARG A 213 7.78 8.58 17.73
CA ARG A 213 8.48 9.87 17.59
C ARG A 213 9.95 9.62 17.25
N GLY A 214 10.48 10.38 16.28
CA GLY A 214 11.83 10.20 15.75
C GLY A 214 11.94 9.21 14.58
N MET A 215 10.88 8.45 14.25
CA MET A 215 10.86 7.68 13.00
C MET A 215 10.48 8.59 11.83
N TYR A 216 11.28 8.56 10.77
CA TYR A 216 11.10 9.33 9.54
C TYR A 216 11.05 8.47 8.26
N THR A 217 11.37 7.18 8.38
CA THR A 217 11.35 6.21 7.29
C THR A 217 10.97 4.81 7.79
N ALA A 218 10.50 3.96 6.87
CA ALA A 218 10.34 2.53 7.06
C ALA A 218 11.63 1.73 6.81
N ILE A 219 12.65 2.32 6.21
CA ILE A 219 13.90 1.63 5.86
C ILE A 219 14.69 1.35 7.14
N GLU A 220 14.95 0.07 7.45
CA GLU A 220 15.75 -0.29 8.61
C GLU A 220 17.23 0.03 8.38
N GLY A 221 17.90 0.54 9.41
CA GLY A 221 19.31 0.95 9.31
C GLY A 221 19.54 2.10 8.33
N SER A 222 18.47 2.85 7.99
CA SER A 222 18.51 3.89 6.96
C SER A 222 19.69 4.84 7.16
N PRO A 223 20.49 5.09 6.11
CA PRO A 223 21.40 6.22 6.12
C PRO A 223 20.60 7.53 6.23
N ASP A 224 21.31 8.62 6.52
CA ASP A 224 20.75 9.96 6.44
C ASP A 224 20.20 10.24 5.03
N PHE A 225 19.13 11.03 4.96
CA PHE A 225 18.50 11.43 3.71
C PHE A 225 19.26 12.59 3.09
N THR A 226 19.38 12.60 1.76
CA THR A 226 19.83 13.80 1.07
C THR A 226 18.76 14.89 1.11
N PRO A 227 19.13 16.17 1.23
CA PRO A 227 18.16 17.25 1.15
C PRO A 227 17.36 17.22 -0.17
N LEU A 228 17.98 16.76 -1.27
CA LEU A 228 17.30 16.53 -2.55
C LEU A 228 16.14 15.55 -2.38
N ALA A 229 16.36 14.39 -1.74
CA ALA A 229 15.32 13.39 -1.52
C ALA A 229 14.12 13.94 -0.75
N VAL A 230 14.37 14.75 0.28
CA VAL A 230 13.32 15.34 1.11
C VAL A 230 12.54 16.40 0.35
N LEU A 231 13.22 17.33 -0.33
CA LEU A 231 12.58 18.38 -1.12
C LEU A 231 11.80 17.78 -2.30
N TRP A 232 12.41 16.85 -3.02
CA TRP A 232 11.79 16.17 -4.14
C TRP A 232 10.51 15.45 -3.74
N ARG A 233 10.53 14.72 -2.62
CA ARG A 233 9.33 14.05 -2.10
C ARG A 233 8.16 15.01 -1.91
N GLU A 234 8.39 16.18 -1.32
CA GLU A 234 7.34 17.17 -1.05
C GLU A 234 6.87 17.86 -2.35
N MET A 235 7.77 18.02 -3.33
CA MET A 235 7.49 18.64 -4.63
C MET A 235 6.79 17.71 -5.62
N TYR A 236 7.27 16.46 -5.75
CA TYR A 236 6.86 15.49 -6.77
C TYR A 236 5.34 15.41 -6.89
N ILE A 237 4.67 15.46 -5.76
CA ILE A 237 3.25 15.16 -5.68
C ILE A 237 2.35 16.33 -6.06
N ARG A 238 2.89 17.53 -6.24
CA ARG A 238 2.10 18.73 -6.58
C ARG A 238 2.24 19.17 -8.03
N LEU A 239 3.12 18.49 -8.76
CA LEU A 239 3.42 18.79 -10.14
C LEU A 239 2.54 17.95 -11.05
N PRO A 240 2.14 18.49 -12.21
CA PRO A 240 1.33 17.77 -13.18
C PRO A 240 2.06 16.55 -13.71
N LYS A 241 1.32 15.45 -13.89
CA LYS A 241 1.82 14.21 -14.50
C LYS A 241 1.72 14.28 -16.02
N HIS A 242 0.59 14.77 -16.53
CA HIS A 242 0.24 14.77 -17.96
C HIS A 242 -0.25 16.15 -18.44
N ASP A 243 -0.28 16.35 -19.76
CA ASP A 243 -0.66 17.63 -20.41
C ASP A 243 -2.17 17.91 -20.38
N ASP A 244 -2.99 16.95 -19.97
CA ASP A 244 -4.43 17.12 -19.79
C ASP A 244 -4.78 17.56 -18.36
N GLU A 245 -3.84 17.51 -17.41
CA GLU A 245 -3.98 18.08 -16.06
C GLU A 245 -3.82 19.63 -16.05
N LEU A 246 -3.71 20.26 -17.23
CA LEU A 246 -3.50 21.70 -17.43
C LEU A 246 -4.68 22.59 -17.03
N ASP A 247 -5.88 22.05 -16.84
CA ASP A 247 -7.07 22.83 -16.45
C ASP A 247 -6.97 23.45 -15.04
N VAL A 248 -5.94 23.11 -14.27
CA VAL A 248 -5.62 23.72 -12.95
C VAL A 248 -4.60 24.88 -13.08
N HIS A 249 -3.90 24.92 -14.23
CA HIS A 249 -3.16 26.02 -14.86
C HIS A 249 -3.90 27.34 -15.14
N PRO A 250 -3.71 28.48 -14.44
CA PRO A 250 -4.37 29.74 -14.82
C PRO A 250 -3.98 30.26 -16.21
N SER A 251 -2.93 29.70 -16.83
CA SER A 251 -2.42 30.12 -18.15
C SER A 251 -2.38 28.93 -19.11
N HIS A 252 -3.41 28.80 -19.94
CA HIS A 252 -3.51 27.81 -21.03
C HIS A 252 -2.42 27.95 -22.13
N GLU A 253 -1.45 28.85 -21.98
CA GLU A 253 -0.42 29.18 -22.98
C GLU A 253 1.01 28.78 -22.58
N SER A 254 1.21 28.09 -21.46
CA SER A 254 2.53 27.65 -20.97
C SER A 254 2.56 26.14 -20.75
N LEU A 255 3.65 25.49 -21.14
CA LEU A 255 3.94 24.10 -20.77
C LEU A 255 4.51 24.11 -19.34
N PRO A 256 3.74 23.72 -18.31
CA PRO A 256 4.24 23.72 -16.94
C PRO A 256 5.30 22.65 -16.77
N THR A 257 6.20 22.88 -15.83
CA THR A 257 7.20 21.88 -15.45
C THR A 257 6.51 20.60 -14.95
N ARG A 258 6.67 19.50 -15.70
CA ARG A 258 6.17 18.17 -15.32
C ARG A 258 6.97 17.59 -14.17
N ARG A 259 6.38 16.58 -13.48
CA ARG A 259 7.05 15.82 -12.39
C ARG A 259 8.50 15.50 -12.73
N TYR A 260 8.74 14.67 -13.74
CA TYR A 260 10.10 14.20 -14.09
C TYR A 260 11.09 15.36 -14.27
N ALA A 261 10.71 16.39 -15.04
CA ALA A 261 11.57 17.55 -15.30
C ALA A 261 11.93 18.31 -14.02
N ALA A 262 10.98 18.47 -13.09
CA ALA A 262 11.22 19.21 -11.86
C ALA A 262 12.28 18.57 -10.95
N GLY A 263 12.45 17.23 -11.01
CA GLY A 263 13.51 16.56 -10.25
C GLY A 263 14.90 16.98 -10.72
N PHE A 264 15.09 17.06 -12.05
CA PHE A 264 16.33 17.56 -12.64
C PHE A 264 16.53 19.05 -12.41
N LEU A 265 15.46 19.85 -12.49
CA LEU A 265 15.54 21.27 -12.20
C LEU A 265 15.93 21.53 -10.75
N LEU A 266 15.36 20.77 -9.81
CA LEU A 266 15.69 20.87 -8.39
C LEU A 266 17.15 20.49 -8.13
N ASP A 267 17.61 19.37 -8.67
CA ASP A 267 19.01 18.95 -8.57
C ASP A 267 19.97 20.01 -9.14
N ARG A 268 19.68 20.56 -10.32
CA ARG A 268 20.46 21.63 -10.95
C ARG A 268 20.43 22.93 -10.16
N ALA A 269 19.30 23.29 -9.58
CA ALA A 269 19.14 24.48 -8.74
C ALA A 269 19.94 24.34 -7.44
N MET A 270 19.79 23.22 -6.74
CA MET A 270 20.51 22.93 -5.50
C MET A 270 22.01 22.91 -5.70
N SER A 271 22.48 22.40 -6.84
CA SER A 271 23.91 22.33 -7.19
C SER A 271 24.58 23.70 -7.36
N ARG A 272 23.82 24.81 -7.37
CA ARG A 272 24.38 26.17 -7.38
C ARG A 272 24.86 26.63 -6.00
N PHE A 273 24.54 25.89 -4.94
CA PHE A 273 24.82 26.27 -3.57
C PHE A 273 25.67 25.19 -2.89
N GLU A 274 26.70 25.61 -2.15
CA GLU A 274 27.54 24.70 -1.35
C GLU A 274 26.84 24.29 -0.05
N GLU A 275 26.01 25.18 0.49
CA GLU A 275 25.23 24.99 1.71
C GLU A 275 23.74 25.22 1.43
N ARG A 276 22.88 24.90 2.41
CA ARG A 276 21.44 25.14 2.32
C ARG A 276 21.18 26.65 2.15
N PRO A 277 20.66 27.10 0.99
CA PRO A 277 20.36 28.51 0.77
C PRO A 277 19.09 28.92 1.50
N GLU A 278 18.78 30.22 1.47
CA GLU A 278 17.46 30.68 1.87
C GLU A 278 16.40 30.19 0.86
N ARG A 279 15.17 29.99 1.35
CA ARG A 279 14.07 29.47 0.53
C ARG A 279 13.79 30.36 -0.69
N GLU A 280 13.82 31.68 -0.51
CA GLU A 280 13.60 32.63 -1.60
C GLU A 280 14.68 32.46 -2.70
N GLU A 281 15.95 32.34 -2.33
CA GLU A 281 17.07 32.17 -3.27
C GLU A 281 16.92 30.90 -4.11
N LEU A 282 16.60 29.76 -3.48
CA LEU A 282 16.36 28.52 -4.22
C LEU A 282 15.13 28.61 -5.13
N THR A 283 14.09 29.33 -4.70
CA THR A 283 12.87 29.56 -5.49
C THR A 283 13.20 30.37 -6.76
N GLU A 284 13.99 31.43 -6.62
CA GLU A 284 14.42 32.27 -7.74
C GLU A 284 15.24 31.46 -8.76
N VAL A 285 16.19 30.65 -8.30
CA VAL A 285 16.99 29.79 -9.20
C VAL A 285 16.11 28.76 -9.92
N LEU A 286 15.17 28.12 -9.21
CA LEU A 286 14.22 27.19 -9.85
C LEU A 286 13.34 27.89 -10.89
N HIS A 287 12.86 29.10 -10.60
CA HIS A 287 12.07 29.90 -11.53
C HIS A 287 12.86 30.30 -12.77
N GLU A 288 14.12 30.69 -12.59
CA GLU A 288 15.05 31.01 -13.68
C GLU A 288 15.23 29.79 -14.60
N LEU A 289 15.56 28.63 -14.03
CA LEU A 289 15.80 27.41 -14.80
C LEU A 289 14.53 26.91 -15.50
N ALA A 290 13.37 26.93 -14.84
CA ALA A 290 12.12 26.51 -15.45
C ALA A 290 11.69 27.43 -16.60
N LYS A 291 11.89 28.74 -16.46
CA LYS A 291 11.66 29.71 -17.56
C LYS A 291 12.57 29.47 -18.75
N ALA A 292 13.84 29.12 -18.49
CA ALA A 292 14.77 28.75 -19.56
C ALA A 292 14.34 27.49 -20.31
N ASP A 293 13.66 26.57 -19.62
CA ASP A 293 13.10 25.34 -20.19
C ASP A 293 11.68 25.51 -20.76
N GLY A 294 11.14 26.75 -20.79
CA GLY A 294 9.88 27.10 -21.45
C GLY A 294 8.65 27.26 -20.53
N ASP A 295 8.81 27.07 -19.22
CA ASP A 295 7.75 27.32 -18.24
C ASP A 295 7.62 28.84 -17.98
N LYS A 296 6.60 29.48 -18.57
CA LYS A 296 6.40 30.93 -18.43
C LYS A 296 6.03 31.34 -17.00
N PHE A 297 5.40 30.45 -16.24
CA PHE A 297 4.81 30.74 -14.92
C PHE A 297 5.14 29.63 -13.91
N PRO A 298 6.42 29.45 -13.55
CA PRO A 298 6.79 28.41 -12.62
C PRO A 298 6.28 28.74 -11.20
N HIS A 299 5.69 27.76 -10.51
CA HIS A 299 5.06 27.96 -9.20
C HIS A 299 5.65 27.04 -8.11
N PHE A 300 6.97 27.07 -7.88
CA PHE A 300 7.62 26.22 -6.87
C PHE A 300 7.56 26.74 -5.43
N GLY A 301 7.30 28.02 -5.19
CA GLY A 301 7.45 28.64 -3.87
C GLY A 301 6.63 27.97 -2.75
N LEU A 302 5.37 27.59 -3.05
CA LEU A 302 4.53 26.87 -2.07
C LEU A 302 5.04 25.45 -1.79
N HIS A 303 5.61 24.79 -2.80
CA HIS A 303 6.14 23.43 -2.66
C HIS A 303 7.43 23.44 -1.84
N LEU A 304 8.32 24.40 -2.10
CA LEU A 304 9.54 24.60 -1.34
C LEU A 304 9.28 24.99 0.12
N TRP A 305 8.22 25.74 0.41
CA TRP A 305 7.88 26.04 1.82
C TRP A 305 7.64 24.77 2.65
N GLU A 306 6.88 23.81 2.11
CA GLU A 306 6.67 22.52 2.79
C GLU A 306 7.91 21.64 2.78
N GLY A 307 8.69 21.68 1.70
CA GLY A 307 9.99 21.05 1.59
C GLY A 307 10.96 21.51 2.68
N TYR A 308 11.10 22.81 2.90
CA TYR A 308 11.96 23.37 3.95
C TYR A 308 11.46 22.97 5.33
N ALA A 309 10.15 23.05 5.56
CA ALA A 309 9.56 22.56 6.81
C ALA A 309 9.79 21.05 7.00
N ALA A 310 9.93 20.26 5.93
CA ALA A 310 10.27 18.85 5.99
C ALA A 310 11.75 18.62 6.32
N LEU A 311 12.66 19.41 5.71
CA LEU A 311 14.07 19.41 6.06
C LEU A 311 14.27 19.70 7.56
N ASP A 312 13.61 20.73 8.09
CA ASP A 312 13.71 21.09 9.52
C ASP A 312 13.21 19.97 10.44
N ARG A 313 12.20 19.20 10.02
CA ARG A 313 11.72 18.04 10.80
C ARG A 313 12.68 16.86 10.77
N MET A 314 13.55 16.80 9.76
CA MET A 314 14.53 15.74 9.55
C MET A 314 15.93 16.18 9.99
N GLU A 315 16.07 17.32 10.67
CA GLU A 315 17.33 17.79 11.23
C GLU A 315 17.99 16.69 12.09
N GLY A 316 19.27 16.42 11.85
CA GLY A 316 20.01 15.31 12.45
C GLY A 316 19.87 13.96 11.73
N HIS A 317 19.07 13.90 10.66
CA HIS A 317 18.91 12.76 9.75
C HIS A 317 19.15 13.14 8.28
N LEU A 318 19.83 14.26 8.06
CA LEU A 318 20.16 14.79 6.74
C LEU A 318 21.66 14.66 6.50
N THR A 319 22.04 14.28 5.29
CA THR A 319 23.41 14.41 4.80
C THR A 319 23.75 15.89 4.55
N PRO A 320 25.03 16.23 4.29
CA PRO A 320 25.41 17.50 3.70
C PRO A 320 24.57 17.86 2.46
N TRP A 321 24.41 19.16 2.21
CA TRP A 321 23.57 19.70 1.14
C TRP A 321 23.93 19.18 -0.26
N THR A 322 25.23 19.03 -0.52
CA THR A 322 25.77 18.63 -1.82
C THR A 322 25.71 17.13 -2.08
N ASP A 323 25.41 16.31 -1.07
CA ASP A 323 25.44 14.87 -1.20
C ASP A 323 24.29 14.38 -2.09
N GLY A 324 24.61 13.47 -3.01
CA GLY A 324 23.63 12.89 -3.95
C GLY A 324 23.26 13.79 -5.14
N LEU A 325 23.74 15.04 -5.19
CA LEU A 325 23.52 15.94 -6.32
C LEU A 325 24.37 15.54 -7.55
N PHE A 326 23.84 15.71 -8.76
CA PHE A 326 24.62 15.56 -9.99
C PHE A 326 25.52 16.78 -10.22
N THR A 327 26.69 16.81 -9.56
CA THR A 327 27.70 17.83 -9.89
C THR A 327 28.33 17.52 -11.25
N ALA A 328 28.35 18.51 -12.17
CA ALA A 328 29.03 18.40 -13.46
C ALA A 328 30.54 18.03 -13.33
N ALA A 329 31.14 18.24 -12.16
CA ALA A 329 32.49 17.81 -11.83
C ALA A 329 32.68 16.28 -11.83
N HIS A 330 31.63 15.48 -11.54
CA HIS A 330 31.70 14.01 -11.61
C HIS A 330 31.71 13.47 -13.05
N SER A 331 31.15 14.22 -14.02
CA SER A 331 31.18 13.81 -15.44
C SER A 331 32.60 13.83 -16.01
N LYS A 332 33.42 14.83 -15.65
CA LYS A 332 34.81 14.93 -16.14
C LYS A 332 35.75 13.84 -15.63
N LYS A 333 35.51 13.28 -14.45
CA LYS A 333 36.40 12.24 -13.87
C LYS A 333 36.14 10.86 -14.48
N THR A 334 34.91 10.58 -14.91
CA THR A 334 34.52 9.27 -15.43
C THR A 334 34.88 9.10 -16.91
N SER A 335 34.98 10.18 -17.69
CA SER A 335 35.38 10.13 -19.11
C SER A 335 36.89 10.02 -19.34
N VAL A 336 37.72 10.27 -18.32
CA VAL A 336 39.19 10.26 -18.45
C VAL A 336 39.79 8.88 -18.14
N GLN A 337 39.02 7.96 -17.55
CA GLN A 337 39.52 6.64 -17.13
C GLN A 337 39.16 5.49 -18.09
N GLY A 338 38.72 5.81 -19.32
CA GLY A 338 38.38 4.84 -20.37
C GLY A 338 39.30 4.82 -21.59
N ASN A 339 40.29 5.73 -21.68
CA ASN A 339 41.18 5.84 -22.85
C ASN A 339 42.65 5.96 -22.42
N ALA A 340 43.23 4.86 -21.93
CA ALA A 340 44.69 4.62 -21.98
C ALA A 340 45.03 3.22 -21.47
N THR A 341 44.88 2.21 -22.35
CA THR A 341 45.86 1.13 -22.50
C THR A 341 45.58 0.48 -23.85
N ASP A 342 46.05 1.18 -24.88
CA ASP A 342 46.46 0.54 -26.12
C ASP A 342 47.82 -0.11 -25.83
N GLY A 343 47.85 -1.43 -25.96
CA GLY A 343 48.93 -2.30 -25.52
C GLY A 343 48.85 -3.61 -26.27
N ASP A 344 48.99 -3.50 -27.59
CA ASP A 344 49.70 -4.41 -28.49
C ASP A 344 50.28 -5.67 -27.79
N ASP A 345 49.68 -6.85 -27.98
CA ASP A 345 50.47 -8.03 -28.39
C ASP A 345 49.60 -9.17 -28.95
N LYS A 346 50.23 -9.85 -29.89
CA LYS A 346 49.78 -10.88 -30.81
C LYS A 346 49.30 -12.14 -30.11
N SER A 347 48.19 -12.71 -30.59
CA SER A 347 48.05 -14.16 -30.85
C SER A 347 46.66 -14.50 -31.37
N ARG A 348 46.51 -14.48 -32.70
CA ARG A 348 45.39 -15.15 -33.38
C ARG A 348 45.79 -16.61 -33.64
N PRO A 349 45.07 -17.62 -33.12
CA PRO A 349 45.22 -18.98 -33.60
C PRO A 349 44.51 -19.11 -34.96
N LYS A 350 45.23 -19.70 -35.91
CA LYS A 350 44.71 -20.21 -37.17
C LYS A 350 43.68 -21.31 -36.85
N VAL A 351 42.43 -21.11 -37.27
CA VAL A 351 41.45 -22.19 -37.33
C VAL A 351 41.67 -22.90 -38.67
N GLU A 352 42.22 -24.10 -38.59
CA GLU A 352 42.28 -25.06 -39.70
C GLU A 352 40.86 -25.57 -39.98
N SER A 353 40.42 -25.38 -41.22
CA SER A 353 39.31 -26.08 -41.82
C SER A 353 39.76 -27.51 -42.14
N SER A 354 39.20 -28.49 -41.44
CA SER A 354 39.23 -29.88 -41.89
C SER A 354 37.83 -30.24 -42.36
N ASP A 355 37.68 -30.26 -43.69
CA ASP A 355 36.77 -31.17 -44.38
C ASP A 355 37.16 -32.61 -44.05
N GLU A 356 36.19 -33.47 -43.73
CA GLU A 356 35.99 -34.78 -44.38
C GLU A 356 34.92 -35.63 -43.65
N SER A 357 34.11 -36.30 -44.49
CA SER A 357 33.17 -37.43 -44.28
C SER A 357 31.71 -37.08 -43.98
#